data_AF-A0AAV6N1Z2-F1
#
_entry.id   AF-A0AAV6N1Z2-F1
#
_cell.length_a   1.000
_cell.length_b   1.000
_cell.length_c   1.000
_cell.angle_alpha   90.00
_cell.angle_beta   90.00
_cell.angle_gamma   90.00
#
_symmetry.space_group_name_H-M   'P 1'
#
loop_
_entity.id
_entity.type
_entity.pdbx_description
1 polymer ?
#
loop_
_entity_poly.entity_id
_entity_poly.type
_entity_poly.pdbx_seq_one_letter_code
_entity_poly.pdbx_strand_id
1 'polypeptide(L)'
;MVLLLFLIAAKADVAPRRPIDVVRRSSFSKNFVFGSASAAYQFEGAAFEDGKGPSIWDNFTHQHPEKIYDHSNGDVALDQYHRYKEDVAILKKMGFNAYRFSIAWSRVLPKGKLSGGVNKKGIEYYNNLINELLRNGIQPFVTLFHWDTPQALEDEYGGFLGRQIV
;
A
#
# COMPACT_ATOMS: atom_id res chain seq x y z
N MET A 1 39.82 48.92 -22.52
CA MET A 1 39.98 47.87 -21.48
C MET A 1 39.02 46.74 -21.83
N VAL A 2 39.49 45.69 -22.48
CA VAL A 2 38.64 44.56 -22.93
C VAL A 2 38.72 43.47 -21.87
N LEU A 3 37.59 43.14 -21.26
CA LEU A 3 37.47 42.11 -20.24
C LEU A 3 37.24 40.76 -20.93
N LEU A 4 38.24 39.86 -20.92
CA LEU A 4 38.11 38.49 -21.41
C LEU A 4 37.51 37.61 -20.29
N LEU A 5 36.29 37.12 -20.46
CA LEU A 5 35.72 36.07 -19.61
C LEU A 5 36.27 34.71 -20.06
N PHE A 6 37.03 34.03 -19.19
CA PHE A 6 37.34 32.61 -19.37
C PHE A 6 36.23 31.76 -18.72
N LEU A 7 35.38 31.17 -19.54
CA LEU A 7 34.53 30.05 -19.11
C LEU A 7 35.41 28.80 -18.97
N ILE A 8 35.72 28.41 -17.73
CA ILE A 8 36.25 27.08 -17.44
C ILE A 8 35.06 26.12 -17.42
N ALA A 9 34.81 25.44 -18.53
CA ALA A 9 33.96 24.27 -18.54
C ALA A 9 34.71 23.12 -17.86
N ALA A 10 34.41 22.86 -16.59
CA ALA A 10 34.84 21.62 -15.94
C ALA A 10 34.11 20.46 -16.61
N LYS A 11 34.78 19.75 -17.53
CA LYS A 11 34.34 18.43 -17.96
C LYS A 11 34.41 17.54 -16.74
N ALA A 12 33.26 17.18 -16.17
CA ALA A 12 33.20 16.06 -15.27
C ALA A 12 33.66 14.84 -16.06
N ASP A 13 34.80 14.26 -15.70
CA ASP A 13 35.25 12.97 -16.20
C ASP A 13 34.25 11.91 -15.72
N VAL A 14 33.16 11.74 -16.46
CA VAL A 14 32.27 10.60 -16.30
C VAL A 14 33.02 9.41 -16.87
N ALA A 15 33.78 8.73 -16.00
CA ALA A 15 34.38 7.45 -16.33
C ALA A 15 33.31 6.55 -16.97
N PRO A 16 33.63 5.82 -18.06
CA PRO A 16 32.66 4.99 -18.74
C PRO A 16 32.07 4.00 -17.74
N ARG A 17 30.74 4.06 -17.56
CA ARG A 17 30.02 3.13 -16.67
C ARG A 17 30.24 1.73 -17.23
N ARG A 18 31.08 0.94 -16.55
CA ARG A 18 31.17 -0.50 -16.82
C ARG A 18 29.75 -1.08 -16.72
N PRO A 19 29.34 -1.95 -17.65
CA PRO A 19 28.08 -2.67 -17.52
C PRO A 19 28.01 -3.31 -16.14
N ILE A 20 26.92 -3.08 -15.42
CA ILE A 20 26.67 -3.79 -14.17
C ILE A 20 26.14 -5.16 -14.58
N ASP A 21 27.01 -6.16 -14.64
CA ASP A 21 26.61 -7.52 -15.00
C ASP A 21 25.66 -8.12 -13.94
N VAL A 22 25.76 -7.66 -12.68
CA VAL A 22 24.89 -8.06 -11.56
C VAL A 22 24.61 -6.86 -10.65
N VAL A 23 23.33 -6.49 -10.51
CA VAL A 23 22.88 -5.42 -9.61
C VAL A 23 22.99 -5.86 -8.16
N ARG A 24 23.65 -5.06 -7.32
CA ARG A 24 23.80 -5.31 -5.88
C ARG A 24 23.27 -4.12 -5.08
N ARG A 25 22.98 -4.31 -3.79
CA ARG A 25 22.60 -3.18 -2.91
C ARG A 25 23.65 -2.06 -2.89
N SER A 26 24.93 -2.41 -2.98
CA SER A 26 26.05 -1.47 -3.06
C SER A 26 26.09 -0.64 -4.34
N SER A 27 25.30 -0.99 -5.36
CA SER A 27 25.14 -0.19 -6.58
C SER A 27 24.26 1.04 -6.37
N PHE A 28 23.57 1.15 -5.23
CA PHE A 28 22.69 2.27 -4.88
C PHE A 28 23.29 3.10 -3.75
N SER A 29 22.73 4.29 -3.51
CA SER A 29 23.13 5.11 -2.36
C SER A 29 22.96 4.35 -1.04
N LYS A 30 23.80 4.64 -0.05
CA LYS A 30 23.77 3.96 1.26
C LYS A 30 22.40 4.05 1.96
N ASN A 31 21.61 5.08 1.64
CA ASN A 31 20.30 5.34 2.23
C ASN A 31 19.14 4.94 1.29
N PHE A 32 19.42 4.18 0.23
CA PHE A 32 18.37 3.71 -0.67
C PHE A 32 17.46 2.70 0.04
N VAL A 33 16.15 2.90 -0.05
CA VAL A 33 15.14 2.07 0.61
C VAL A 33 14.65 1.01 -0.37
N PHE A 34 14.90 -0.26 -0.05
CA PHE A 34 14.28 -1.39 -0.76
C PHE A 34 13.09 -1.91 0.02
N GLY A 35 11.95 -2.07 -0.64
CA GLY A 35 10.75 -2.60 -0.01
C GLY A 35 9.93 -3.49 -0.93
N SER A 36 8.91 -4.09 -0.34
CA SER A 36 7.81 -4.76 -1.05
C SER A 36 6.51 -3.98 -0.84
N ALA A 37 5.46 -4.34 -1.58
CA ALA A 37 4.18 -3.64 -1.54
C ALA A 37 2.97 -4.60 -1.53
N SER A 38 1.89 -4.14 -0.90
CA SER A 38 0.56 -4.76 -0.92
C SER A 38 -0.55 -3.71 -1.07
N ALA A 39 -1.78 -4.19 -1.22
CA ALA A 39 -3.02 -3.43 -1.10
C ALA A 39 -4.03 -4.24 -0.28
N ALA A 40 -4.85 -3.54 0.50
CA ALA A 40 -5.74 -4.14 1.50
C ALA A 40 -6.68 -5.20 0.90
N TYR A 41 -7.48 -4.86 -0.12
CA TYR A 41 -8.38 -5.83 -0.77
C TYR A 41 -7.65 -7.05 -1.37
N GLN A 42 -6.42 -6.86 -1.86
CA GLN A 42 -5.65 -7.91 -2.51
C GLN A 42 -4.94 -8.86 -1.52
N PHE A 43 -4.75 -8.45 -0.27
CA PHE A 43 -3.91 -9.18 0.70
C PHE A 43 -4.65 -9.56 1.99
N GLU A 44 -5.49 -8.68 2.53
CA GLU A 44 -6.00 -8.82 3.90
C GLU A 44 -6.93 -10.00 4.08
N GLY A 45 -7.93 -10.16 3.21
CA GLY A 45 -9.07 -11.02 3.49
C GLY A 45 -9.89 -10.49 4.66
N ALA A 46 -10.51 -11.41 5.42
CA ALA A 46 -11.38 -11.09 6.54
C ALA A 46 -12.42 -10.02 6.16
N ALA A 47 -13.01 -10.20 4.97
CA ALA A 47 -13.79 -9.18 4.28
C ALA A 47 -15.04 -8.74 5.05
N PHE A 48 -15.58 -9.62 5.89
CA PHE A 48 -16.81 -9.42 6.67
C PHE A 48 -16.61 -9.67 8.17
N GLU A 49 -15.38 -9.54 8.66
CA GLU A 49 -15.03 -9.80 10.05
C GLU A 49 -14.82 -8.50 10.83
N ASP A 50 -14.93 -8.59 12.17
CA ASP A 50 -14.56 -7.52 13.10
C ASP A 50 -15.14 -6.13 12.77
N GLY A 51 -16.35 -6.11 12.21
CA GLY A 51 -17.08 -4.88 11.91
C GLY A 51 -16.61 -4.13 10.66
N LYS A 52 -15.80 -4.74 9.77
CA LYS A 52 -15.54 -4.19 8.44
C LYS A 52 -16.84 -4.05 7.65
N GLY A 53 -17.04 -2.90 6.99
CA GLY A 53 -18.11 -2.69 6.03
C GLY A 53 -17.74 -3.21 4.63
N PRO A 54 -18.73 -3.46 3.75
CA PRO A 54 -18.47 -3.81 2.36
C PRO A 54 -17.82 -2.64 1.61
N SER A 55 -16.90 -2.97 0.71
CA SER A 55 -16.33 -2.08 -0.30
C SER A 55 -16.95 -2.35 -1.66
N ILE A 56 -16.68 -1.46 -2.62
CA ILE A 56 -17.11 -1.64 -4.01
C ILE A 56 -16.53 -2.92 -4.63
N TRP A 57 -15.34 -3.35 -4.21
CA TRP A 57 -14.72 -4.58 -4.71
C TRP A 57 -15.41 -5.82 -4.14
N ASP A 58 -15.78 -5.80 -2.84
CA ASP A 58 -16.57 -6.88 -2.24
C ASP A 58 -17.86 -7.08 -3.04
N ASN A 59 -18.62 -6.00 -3.29
CA ASN A 59 -19.86 -6.10 -4.07
C ASN A 59 -19.61 -6.53 -5.52
N PHE A 60 -18.62 -5.94 -6.19
CA PHE A 60 -18.34 -6.22 -7.59
C PHE A 60 -18.01 -7.70 -7.83
N THR A 61 -17.12 -8.30 -7.03
CA THR A 61 -16.72 -9.71 -7.23
C THR A 61 -17.84 -10.68 -6.89
N HIS A 62 -18.70 -10.35 -5.92
CA HIS A 62 -19.85 -11.20 -5.57
C HIS A 62 -21.00 -11.11 -6.58
N GLN A 63 -21.26 -9.91 -7.12
CA GLN A 63 -22.36 -9.67 -8.05
C GLN A 63 -22.00 -10.00 -9.50
N HIS A 64 -20.73 -9.84 -9.84
CA HIS A 64 -20.21 -10.04 -11.18
C HIS A 64 -19.00 -10.98 -11.21
N PRO A 65 -19.12 -12.23 -10.71
CA PRO A 65 -18.02 -13.19 -10.74
C PRO A 65 -17.54 -13.47 -12.15
N GLU A 66 -18.40 -13.35 -13.17
CA GLU A 66 -18.05 -13.49 -14.59
C GLU A 66 -17.07 -12.43 -15.11
N LYS A 67 -16.91 -11.31 -14.39
CA LYS A 67 -15.93 -10.27 -14.73
C LYS A 67 -14.56 -10.53 -14.10
N ILE A 68 -14.44 -11.56 -13.26
CA ILE A 68 -13.18 -12.05 -12.72
C ILE A 68 -12.79 -13.32 -13.50
N TYR A 69 -11.56 -13.36 -14.01
CA TYR A 69 -11.11 -14.42 -14.92
C TYR A 69 -11.37 -15.83 -14.41
N ASP A 70 -11.19 -16.06 -13.11
CA ASP A 70 -11.38 -17.34 -12.44
C ASP A 70 -12.57 -17.35 -11.48
N HIS A 71 -13.44 -16.34 -11.56
CA HIS A 71 -14.61 -16.17 -10.68
C HIS A 71 -14.29 -16.05 -9.17
N SER A 72 -13.04 -15.74 -8.82
CA SER A 72 -12.62 -15.57 -7.43
C SER A 72 -13.03 -14.20 -6.83
N ASN A 73 -12.85 -14.07 -5.51
CA ASN A 73 -13.08 -12.84 -4.76
C ASN A 73 -11.97 -12.60 -3.72
N GLY A 74 -12.05 -11.45 -3.02
CA GLY A 74 -11.10 -11.05 -1.99
C GLY A 74 -11.46 -11.47 -0.56
N ASP A 75 -12.40 -12.41 -0.37
CA ASP A 75 -12.94 -12.72 0.97
C ASP A 75 -11.87 -13.17 1.95
N VAL A 76 -10.97 -14.03 1.45
CA VAL A 76 -9.82 -14.58 2.18
C VAL A 76 -8.51 -13.99 1.67
N ALA A 77 -8.37 -13.79 0.36
CA ALA A 77 -7.15 -13.29 -0.28
C ALA A 77 -5.89 -14.09 0.18
N LEU A 78 -4.86 -13.41 0.73
CA LEU A 78 -3.68 -14.04 1.32
C LEU A 78 -3.79 -14.20 2.85
N ASP A 79 -4.94 -13.83 3.41
CA ASP A 79 -5.25 -13.88 4.84
C ASP A 79 -4.28 -13.06 5.71
N GLN A 80 -3.75 -11.96 5.17
CA GLN A 80 -2.83 -11.09 5.89
C GLN A 80 -3.48 -10.47 7.15
N TYR A 81 -4.81 -10.33 7.18
CA TYR A 81 -5.51 -9.83 8.37
C TYR A 81 -5.14 -10.66 9.61
N HIS A 82 -5.12 -11.98 9.47
CA HIS A 82 -4.75 -12.92 10.53
C HIS A 82 -3.25 -13.21 10.58
N ARG A 83 -2.56 -13.16 9.43
CA ARG A 83 -1.19 -13.66 9.24
C ARG A 83 -0.11 -12.58 9.09
N TYR A 84 -0.42 -11.34 9.44
CA TYR A 84 0.50 -10.23 9.25
C TYR A 84 1.85 -10.41 9.99
N LYS A 85 1.88 -11.15 11.10
CA LYS A 85 3.13 -11.42 11.83
C LYS A 85 4.09 -12.29 11.03
N GLU A 86 3.56 -13.34 10.38
CA GLU A 86 4.31 -14.21 9.50
C GLU A 86 4.82 -13.44 8.27
N ASP A 87 3.97 -12.58 7.69
CA ASP A 87 4.36 -11.73 6.57
C ASP A 87 5.52 -10.78 6.95
N VAL A 88 5.44 -10.13 8.11
CA VAL A 88 6.52 -9.27 8.61
C VAL A 88 7.81 -10.05 8.86
N ALA A 89 7.72 -11.27 9.39
CA ALA A 89 8.89 -12.13 9.57
C ALA A 89 9.56 -12.48 8.23
N ILE A 90 8.77 -12.73 7.17
CA ILE A 90 9.28 -12.97 5.82
C ILE A 90 9.95 -11.71 5.26
N LEU A 91 9.32 -10.54 5.39
CA LEU A 91 9.90 -9.26 4.94
C LEU A 91 11.25 -9.00 5.60
N LYS A 92 11.35 -9.28 6.91
CA LYS A 92 12.59 -9.16 7.66
C LYS A 92 13.65 -10.14 7.17
N LYS A 93 13.30 -11.41 6.95
CA LYS A 93 14.21 -12.45 6.42
C LYS A 93 14.75 -12.11 5.03
N MET A 94 13.93 -11.49 4.18
CA MET A 94 14.34 -10.99 2.85
C MET A 94 15.22 -9.73 2.93
N GLY A 95 15.34 -9.12 4.11
CA GLY A 95 16.17 -7.94 4.36
C GLY A 95 15.56 -6.64 3.85
N PHE A 96 14.24 -6.57 3.61
CA PHE A 96 13.60 -5.33 3.18
C PHE A 96 13.71 -4.24 4.24
N ASN A 97 13.84 -3.00 3.78
CA ASN A 97 13.89 -1.79 4.60
C ASN A 97 12.51 -1.19 4.83
N ALA A 98 11.59 -1.39 3.88
CA ALA A 98 10.26 -0.81 3.92
C ALA A 98 9.19 -1.79 3.46
N TYR A 99 7.97 -1.54 3.91
CA TYR A 99 6.78 -2.22 3.42
C TYR A 99 5.71 -1.19 3.12
N ARG A 100 5.29 -1.15 1.86
CA ARG A 100 4.13 -0.37 1.44
C ARG A 100 2.88 -1.22 1.60
N PHE A 101 1.87 -0.69 2.27
CA PHE A 101 0.53 -1.31 2.35
C PHE A 101 -0.53 -0.23 2.25
N SER A 102 -1.79 -0.60 2.02
CA SER A 102 -2.91 0.33 2.07
C SER A 102 -3.82 0.09 3.26
N ILE A 103 -4.61 1.11 3.62
CA ILE A 103 -5.67 1.00 4.63
C ILE A 103 -6.98 0.74 3.89
N ALA A 104 -7.71 -0.31 4.27
CA ALA A 104 -9.09 -0.51 3.85
C ALA A 104 -9.98 0.52 4.52
N TRP A 105 -10.48 1.47 3.72
CA TRP A 105 -11.37 2.53 4.20
C TRP A 105 -12.60 1.92 4.89
N SER A 106 -13.24 0.91 4.28
CA SER A 106 -14.42 0.26 4.86
C SER A 106 -14.10 -0.55 6.12
N ARG A 107 -12.83 -0.90 6.39
CA ARG A 107 -12.43 -1.55 7.64
C ARG A 107 -12.35 -0.54 8.80
N VAL A 108 -11.86 0.67 8.55
CA VAL A 108 -11.71 1.72 9.58
C VAL A 108 -12.98 2.57 9.77
N LEU A 109 -13.70 2.83 8.68
CA LEU A 109 -14.98 3.56 8.65
C LEU A 109 -16.00 2.72 7.87
N PRO A 110 -16.73 1.80 8.53
CA PRO A 110 -17.62 0.84 7.85
C PRO A 110 -18.74 1.47 7.02
N LYS A 111 -19.17 2.67 7.41
CA LYS A 111 -20.18 3.48 6.68
C LYS A 111 -19.54 4.58 5.83
N GLY A 112 -18.23 4.54 5.64
CA GLY A 112 -17.40 5.51 4.91
C GLY A 112 -17.22 6.87 5.58
N LYS A 113 -18.27 7.44 6.19
CA LYS A 113 -18.23 8.73 6.88
C LYS A 113 -17.81 8.59 8.33
N LEU A 114 -17.10 9.61 8.84
CA LEU A 114 -16.74 9.69 10.26
C LEU A 114 -17.98 9.72 11.18
N SER A 115 -19.06 10.38 10.77
CA SER A 115 -20.34 10.39 11.50
C SER A 115 -20.99 9.00 11.61
N GLY A 116 -20.60 8.06 10.73
CA GLY A 116 -21.03 6.67 10.78
C GLY A 116 -20.31 5.82 11.84
N GLY A 117 -19.30 6.40 12.50
CA GLY A 117 -18.52 5.75 13.56
C GLY A 117 -17.23 5.11 13.05
N VAL A 118 -16.23 5.07 13.94
CA VAL A 118 -14.93 4.42 13.69
C VAL A 118 -14.98 2.99 14.20
N ASN A 119 -14.54 2.04 13.37
CA ASN A 119 -14.34 0.67 13.79
C ASN A 119 -13.01 0.51 14.53
N LYS A 120 -13.09 0.37 15.85
CA LYS A 120 -11.91 0.22 16.72
C LYS A 120 -11.09 -1.03 16.41
N LYS A 121 -11.71 -2.12 15.94
CA LYS A 121 -11.00 -3.35 15.56
C LYS A 121 -10.18 -3.17 14.28
N GLY A 122 -10.72 -2.46 13.30
CA GLY A 122 -9.96 -2.04 12.11
C GLY A 122 -8.75 -1.18 12.48
N ILE A 123 -8.90 -0.22 13.39
CA ILE A 123 -7.79 0.59 13.90
C ILE A 123 -6.75 -0.25 14.64
N GLU A 124 -7.20 -1.18 15.49
CA GLU A 124 -6.33 -2.11 16.22
C GLU A 124 -5.48 -2.95 15.27
N TYR A 125 -6.06 -3.48 14.19
CA TYR A 125 -5.33 -4.24 13.17
C TYR A 125 -4.18 -3.43 12.55
N TYR A 126 -4.44 -2.22 12.02
CA TYR A 126 -3.38 -1.43 11.40
C TYR A 126 -2.32 -0.96 12.41
N ASN A 127 -2.72 -0.63 13.65
CA ASN A 127 -1.77 -0.34 14.71
C ASN A 127 -0.87 -1.54 14.99
N ASN A 128 -1.42 -2.74 15.05
CA ASN A 128 -0.66 -3.96 15.28
C ASN A 128 0.32 -4.26 14.15
N LEU A 129 -0.11 -4.14 12.89
CA LEU A 129 0.76 -4.28 11.71
C LEU A 129 1.90 -3.24 11.73
N ILE A 130 1.59 -1.96 11.95
CA ILE A 130 2.58 -0.88 12.03
C ILE A 130 3.59 -1.15 13.15
N ASN A 131 3.10 -1.52 14.34
CA ASN A 131 3.95 -1.83 15.48
C ASN A 131 4.84 -3.06 15.23
N GLU A 132 4.35 -4.08 14.54
CA GLU A 132 5.13 -5.26 14.16
C GLU A 132 6.22 -4.90 13.12
N LEU A 133 5.90 -4.10 12.11
CA LEU A 133 6.87 -3.59 11.12
C LEU A 133 7.99 -2.79 11.81
N LEU A 134 7.63 -1.83 12.65
CA LEU A 134 8.60 -0.97 13.34
C LEU A 134 9.49 -1.76 14.30
N ARG A 135 8.92 -2.73 15.05
CA ARG A 135 9.70 -3.65 15.91
C ARG A 135 10.74 -4.45 15.13
N ASN A 136 10.47 -4.75 13.86
CA ASN A 136 11.39 -5.45 12.97
C ASN A 136 12.33 -4.51 12.17
N GLY A 137 12.26 -3.20 12.41
CA GLY A 137 13.07 -2.19 11.72
C GLY A 137 12.68 -2.01 10.25
N ILE A 138 11.41 -2.25 9.92
CA ILE A 138 10.83 -2.07 8.58
C ILE A 138 9.98 -0.80 8.59
N GLN A 139 10.28 0.14 7.70
CA GLN A 139 9.56 1.40 7.59
C GLN A 139 8.20 1.21 6.90
N PRO A 140 7.08 1.62 7.53
CA PRO A 140 5.78 1.57 6.90
C PRO A 140 5.62 2.70 5.87
N PHE A 141 5.19 2.37 4.67
CA PHE A 141 4.78 3.33 3.63
C PHE A 141 3.27 3.17 3.39
N VAL A 142 2.47 4.05 4.00
CA VAL A 142 1.03 3.88 4.05
C VAL A 142 0.35 4.55 2.86
N THR A 143 -0.41 3.76 2.09
CA THR A 143 -1.32 4.25 1.05
C THR A 143 -2.71 4.42 1.68
N LEU A 144 -3.22 5.65 1.76
CA LEU A 144 -4.50 5.91 2.43
C LEU A 144 -5.70 5.34 1.67
N PHE A 145 -5.62 5.27 0.34
CA PHE A 145 -6.68 4.78 -0.52
C PHE A 145 -6.11 3.97 -1.69
N HIS A 146 -6.61 2.75 -1.88
CA HIS A 146 -6.20 1.86 -2.97
C HIS A 146 -7.41 1.14 -3.59
N TRP A 147 -8.37 1.94 -4.05
CA TRP A 147 -9.52 1.54 -4.87
C TRP A 147 -10.63 0.76 -4.15
N ASP A 148 -10.57 0.63 -2.84
CA ASP A 148 -11.51 -0.08 -1.98
C ASP A 148 -12.49 0.87 -1.27
N THR A 149 -13.17 1.71 -2.08
CA THR A 149 -14.19 2.66 -1.60
C THR A 149 -15.27 1.91 -0.80
N PRO A 150 -15.68 2.39 0.38
CA PRO A 150 -16.81 1.81 1.11
C PRO A 150 -18.07 1.86 0.25
N GLN A 151 -18.77 0.73 0.13
CA GLN A 151 -19.98 0.65 -0.68
C GLN A 151 -21.03 1.68 -0.25
N ALA A 152 -21.09 1.99 1.05
CA ALA A 152 -21.99 3.02 1.59
C ALA A 152 -21.83 4.39 0.90
N LEU A 153 -20.63 4.76 0.45
CA LEU A 153 -20.41 6.03 -0.27
C LEU A 153 -20.75 5.93 -1.76
N GLU A 154 -20.55 4.74 -2.34
CA GLU A 154 -20.99 4.44 -3.70
C GLU A 154 -22.52 4.52 -3.78
N ASP A 155 -23.22 3.93 -2.82
CA ASP A 155 -24.68 3.94 -2.74
C ASP A 155 -25.24 5.35 -2.46
N GLU A 156 -24.57 6.13 -1.59
CA GLU A 156 -25.08 7.43 -1.18
C GLU A 156 -24.97 8.49 -2.28
N TYR A 157 -23.85 8.53 -3.01
CA TYR A 157 -23.59 9.59 -3.99
C TYR A 157 -22.69 9.19 -5.17
N GLY A 158 -22.49 7.89 -5.40
CA GLY A 158 -21.67 7.38 -6.52
C GLY A 158 -20.17 7.48 -6.26
N GLY A 159 -19.73 7.47 -5.00
CA GLY A 159 -18.31 7.42 -4.65
C GLY A 159 -17.53 8.58 -5.25
N PHE A 160 -16.52 8.28 -6.07
CA PHE A 160 -15.68 9.29 -6.72
C PHE A 160 -16.38 10.06 -7.86
N LEU A 161 -17.56 9.63 -8.31
CA LEU A 161 -18.38 10.40 -9.25
C LEU A 161 -19.08 11.57 -8.57
N GLY A 162 -19.34 11.47 -7.26
CA GLY A 162 -19.95 12.52 -6.46
C GLY A 162 -18.93 13.55 -5.97
N ARG A 163 -19.28 14.84 -6.02
CA ARG A 163 -18.42 15.92 -5.52
C ARG A 163 -18.22 15.89 -4.00
N GLN A 164 -19.07 15.18 -3.27
CA GLN A 164 -19.04 15.03 -1.81
C GLN A 164 -17.83 14.24 -1.32
N ILE A 165 -17.11 13.55 -2.22
CA ILE A 165 -15.90 12.80 -1.88
C ILE A 165 -14.70 13.73 -1.56
N VAL A 166 -14.75 15.02 -1.95
CA VAL A 166 -13.68 16.02 -1.79
C VAL A 166 -14.13 17.30 -1.08
#